data_AF-A0A946ERG5-F1
#
_entry.id   AF-A0A946ERG5-F1
#
_cell.length_a   1.000
_cell.length_b   1.000
_cell.length_c   1.000
_cell.angle_alpha   90.00
_cell.angle_beta   90.00
_cell.angle_gamma   90.00
#
_symmetry.space_group_name_H-M   'P 1'
#
loop_
_entity.id
_entity.type
_entity.pdbx_description
1 polymer ?
#
loop_
_entity_poly.entity_id
_entity_poly.type
_entity_poly.pdbx_seq_one_letter_code
_entity_poly.pdbx_strand_id
1 'polypeptide(L)' 'MSHVFSRHCRTSPPTAVRGEGCYLYDSTGKAFLDGSGGAAVSCL' A
#
# COMPACT_ATOMS: atom_id res chain seq x y z
N MET A 1 -16.53 10.12 -2.12
CA MET A 1 -16.79 8.70 -2.43
C MET A 1 -15.73 8.24 -3.41
N SER A 2 -15.14 7.06 -3.19
CA SER A 2 -14.14 6.50 -4.10
C SER A 2 -14.84 5.95 -5.35
N HIS A 3 -14.25 6.19 -6.53
CA HIS A 3 -14.66 5.57 -7.80
C HIS A 3 -13.86 4.29 -8.09
N VAL A 4 -13.10 3.78 -7.11
CA VAL A 4 -12.26 2.58 -7.25
C VAL A 4 -13.06 1.34 -6.89
N PHE A 5 -13.08 0.35 -7.78
CA PHE A 5 -13.64 -0.98 -7.51
C PHE A 5 -12.58 -1.86 -6.83
N SER A 6 -12.74 -2.08 -5.52
CA SER A 6 -11.78 -2.82 -4.70
C SER A 6 -11.73 -4.31 -5.06
N ARG A 7 -10.54 -4.92 -4.92
CA ARG A 7 -10.35 -6.37 -5.13
C ARG A 7 -11.17 -7.24 -4.17
N HIS A 8 -11.43 -6.78 -2.96
CA HIS A 8 -12.33 -7.41 -1.99
C HIS A 8 -12.90 -6.38 -1.00
N CYS A 9 -14.00 -6.69 -0.33
CA CYS A 9 -14.65 -5.80 0.65
C CYS A 9 -14.30 -6.10 2.12
N ARG A 10 -13.35 -7.02 2.37
CA ARG A 10 -13.04 -7.53 3.70
C ARG A 10 -12.38 -6.52 4.64
N THR A 11 -11.62 -5.59 4.07
CA THR A 11 -10.91 -4.52 4.80
C THR A 11 -10.81 -3.29 3.92
N SER A 12 -10.78 -2.11 4.53
CA SER A 12 -10.41 -0.85 3.86
C SER A 12 -8.92 -0.60 4.10
N PRO A 13 -8.05 -0.80 3.11
CA PRO A 13 -6.63 -0.53 3.29
C PRO A 13 -6.36 0.98 3.45
N PRO A 14 -5.27 1.37 4.12
CA PRO A 14 -4.79 2.75 4.11
C PRO A 14 -4.52 3.23 2.68
N THR A 15 -4.72 4.52 2.42
CA THR A 15 -4.39 5.13 1.13
C THR A 15 -2.94 5.61 1.15
N ALA A 16 -2.09 5.04 0.31
CA ALA A 16 -0.72 5.52 0.12
C ALA A 16 -0.72 6.86 -0.66
N VAL A 17 0.05 7.84 -0.19
CA VAL A 17 0.13 9.18 -0.80
C VAL A 17 1.54 9.56 -1.24
N ARG A 18 2.57 8.85 -0.77
CA ARG A 18 3.98 9.10 -1.11
C ARG A 18 4.81 7.82 -0.93
N GLY A 19 5.88 7.69 -1.72
CA GLY A 19 6.94 6.70 -1.52
C GLY A 19 8.32 7.38 -1.44
N GLU A 20 9.22 6.83 -0.65
CA GLU A 20 10.62 7.27 -0.53
C GLU A 20 11.52 6.09 -0.15
N GLY A 21 12.54 5.82 -0.97
CA GLY A 21 13.35 4.61 -0.81
C GLY A 21 12.48 3.35 -0.80
N CYS A 22 12.62 2.52 0.24
CA CYS A 22 11.82 1.30 0.45
C CYS A 22 10.58 1.53 1.35
N TYR A 23 10.12 2.77 1.53
CA TYR A 23 8.96 3.09 2.36
C TYR A 23 7.81 3.68 1.57
N LEU A 24 6.59 3.30 1.96
CA LEU A 24 5.34 3.93 1.57
C LEU A 24 4.76 4.70 2.75
N TYR A 25 4.11 5.83 2.46
CA TYR A 25 3.54 6.70 3.48
C TYR A 25 2.04 6.89 3.22
N ASP A 26 1.24 6.80 4.28
CA ASP A 26 -0.18 7.16 4.23
C ASP A 26 -0.42 8.65 4.49
N SER A 27 -1.68 9.09 4.36
CA SER A 27 -2.08 10.49 4.58
C SER A 27 -1.91 10.99 6.01
N THR A 28 -1.68 10.10 6.98
CA THR A 28 -1.39 10.48 8.39
C THR A 28 0.11 10.62 8.65
N GLY A 29 0.95 10.32 7.66
CA GLY A 29 2.41 10.35 7.78
C GLY A 29 3.01 9.04 8.29
N LYS A 30 2.21 7.99 8.50
CA LYS A 30 2.73 6.68 8.92
C LYS A 30 3.53 6.04 7.80
N ALA A 31 4.73 5.56 8.13
CA ALA A 31 5.60 4.84 7.22
C ALA A 31 5.36 3.32 7.27
N PHE A 32 5.36 2.68 6.11
CA PHE A 32 5.25 1.24 5.91
C PHE A 32 6.45 0.78 5.11
N LEU A 33 7.21 -0.19 5.62
CA LEU A 33 8.30 -0.80 4.88
C LEU A 33 7.72 -1.65 3.74
N ASP A 34 8.10 -1.32 2.52
CA ASP A 34 7.84 -2.11 1.33
C ASP A 34 8.93 -3.18 1.17
N GLY A 35 8.82 -4.24 1.98
CA GLY A 35 9.82 -5.30 2.03
C GLY A 35 9.89 -6.18 0.78
N SER A 36 8.87 -6.11 -0.08
CA SER A 36 8.78 -6.89 -1.32
C SER A 36 8.80 -6.05 -2.59
N GLY A 37 8.77 -4.72 -2.49
CA GLY A 37 8.63 -3.83 -3.65
C GLY A 37 7.25 -3.91 -4.31
N GLY A 38 6.20 -4.21 -3.54
CA GLY A 38 4.85 -4.47 -4.03
C GLY A 38 4.40 -5.92 -3.81
N ALA A 39 3.84 -6.55 -4.85
CA ALA A 39 3.45 -7.96 -4.74
C ALA A 39 4.70 -8.85 -4.73
N ALA A 40 4.92 -9.62 -3.66
CA ALA A 40 5.93 -10.66 -3.62
C ALA A 40 5.55 -11.80 -4.58
N VAL A 41 5.84 -11.65 -5.89
CA VAL A 41 5.51 -12.65 -6.93
C VAL A 41 6.68 -13.52 -7.36
N SER A 42 7.85 -13.37 -6.74
CA SER A 42 8.99 -14.29 -6.97
C SER A 42 9.93 -14.23 -5.78
N CYS A 43 9.68 -15.07 -4.77
CA CYS A 43 10.59 -15.26 -3.65
C CYS A 43 10.75 -16.75 -3.31
N LEU A 44 11.05 -17.57 -4.32
CA LEU A 44 11.79 -18.83 -4.19
C LEU A 44 12.51 -19.17 -5.50
#